data_AF-G5SXC2-F1
#
_entry.id   AF-G5SXC2-F1
#
_cell.length_a   1.000
_cell.length_b   1.000
_cell.length_c   1.000
_cell.angle_alpha   90.00
_cell.angle_beta   90.00
_cell.angle_gamma   90.00
#
_symmetry.space_group_name_H-M   'P 1'
#
loop_
_entity.id
_entity.type
_entity.pdbx_description
1 polymer ?
#
loop_
_entity_poly.entity_id
_entity_poly.type
_entity_poly.pdbx_seq_one_letter_code
_entity_poly.pdbx_strand_id
1 'polypeptide(L)' 'MKRLSMTLMAFLLLVPIARADEGMWFLMFIERLNQRDMQKLGLQLTAQEIYSINNNSLKDAIVQ' A
#
# COMPACT_ATOMS: atom_id res chain seq x y z
N MET A 1 -0.46 31.65 28.78
CA MET A 1 -1.21 30.76 27.86
C MET A 1 -0.81 30.93 26.39
N LYS A 2 -0.66 32.15 25.85
CA LYS A 2 -0.25 32.37 24.44
C LYS A 2 1.12 31.75 24.07
N ARG A 3 2.11 31.84 24.97
CA ARG A 3 3.44 31.22 24.77
C ARG A 3 3.35 29.69 24.69
N LEU A 4 2.62 29.06 25.60
CA LEU A 4 2.39 27.61 25.60
C LEU A 4 1.68 27.14 24.33
N SER A 5 0.65 27.88 23.89
CA SER A 5 -0.06 27.60 22.65
C SER A 5 0.84 27.69 21.41
N MET A 6 1.74 28.68 21.37
CA MET A 6 2.69 28.86 20.28
C MET A 6 3.75 27.75 20.25
N THR A 7 4.23 27.31 21.42
CA THR A 7 5.16 26.18 21.52
C THR A 7 4.52 24.86 21.08
N LEU A 8 3.24 24.64 21.42
CA LEU A 8 2.51 23.43 21.00
C LEU A 8 2.30 23.39 19.47
N MET A 9 1.98 24.54 18.87
CA MET A 9 1.84 24.66 17.41
C MET A 9 3.16 24.35 16.70
N ALA A 10 4.29 24.83 17.22
CA ALA A 10 5.61 24.54 16.67
C ALA A 10 5.95 23.04 16.75
N PHE A 11 5.54 22.35 17.82
CA PHE A 11 5.76 20.91 17.97
C PHE A 11 4.95 20.06 16.98
N LEU A 12 3.71 20.48 16.68
CA LEU A 12 2.86 19.80 15.69
C LEU A 12 3.44 19.86 14.27
N LEU A 13 4.16 20.93 13.93
CA LEU A 13 4.82 21.08 12.63
C LEU A 13 6.09 20.22 12.48
N LEU A 14 6.63 19.70 13.58
CA LEU A 14 7.84 18.87 13.60
C LEU A 14 7.52 17.36 13.51
N VAL A 15 6.24 16.98 13.49
CA VAL A 15 5.87 15.55 13.38
C VAL A 15 6.10 15.09 11.94
N PRO A 16 7.01 14.12 11.71
CA PRO A 16 7.21 13.57 10.38
C PRO A 16 5.93 12.85 9.93
N ILE A 17 5.53 13.08 8.68
CA ILE A 17 4.43 12.34 8.06
C ILE A 17 4.96 10.94 7.74
N ALA A 18 4.81 10.00 8.68
CA ALA A 18 5.13 8.61 8.44
C ALA A 18 4.13 8.01 7.43
N ARG A 19 4.64 7.35 6.39
CA ARG A 19 3.85 6.52 5.46
C ARG A 19 4.39 5.10 5.54
N ALA A 20 3.51 4.12 5.67
CA ALA A 20 3.90 2.73 5.63
C ALA A 20 4.01 2.29 4.15
N ASP A 21 5.19 1.79 3.77
CA ASP A 21 5.43 1.22 2.45
C ASP A 21 5.13 -0.30 2.42
N GLU A 22 5.15 -0.95 3.58
CA GLU A 22 4.94 -2.39 3.75
C GLU A 22 3.50 -2.75 4.15
N GLY A 23 3.08 -3.99 3.86
CA GLY A 23 1.78 -4.51 4.26
C GLY A 23 1.36 -5.78 3.53
N MET A 24 0.29 -6.42 4.02
CA MET A 24 -0.39 -7.52 3.35
C MET A 24 -1.63 -7.01 2.63
N TRP A 25 -1.72 -7.26 1.34
CA TRP A 25 -2.72 -6.67 0.46
C TRP A 25 -3.82 -7.68 0.12
N PHE A 26 -5.07 -7.23 0.13
CA PHE A 26 -6.16 -8.04 -0.40
C PHE A 26 -6.07 -8.10 -1.93
N LEU A 27 -5.95 -9.32 -2.47
CA LEU A 27 -5.72 -9.56 -3.90
C LEU A 27 -6.77 -8.94 -4.82
N MET A 28 -8.04 -8.87 -4.37
CA MET A 28 -9.14 -8.23 -5.11
C MET A 28 -8.92 -6.73 -5.40
N PHE A 29 -7.98 -6.08 -4.73
CA PHE A 29 -7.66 -4.66 -4.92
C PHE A 29 -6.26 -4.42 -5.49
N ILE A 30 -5.52 -5.47 -5.87
CA ILE A 30 -4.11 -5.38 -6.27
C ILE A 30 -3.90 -4.47 -7.49
N GLU A 31 -4.83 -4.51 -8.44
CA GLU A 31 -4.82 -3.66 -9.64
C GLU A 31 -4.86 -2.17 -9.29
N ARG A 32 -5.74 -1.79 -8.35
CA ARG A 32 -5.96 -0.39 -7.96
C ARG A 32 -4.88 0.13 -7.02
N LEU A 33 -4.42 -0.70 -6.08
CA LEU A 33 -3.60 -0.25 -4.95
C LEU A 33 -2.10 -0.44 -5.16
N ASN A 34 -1.67 -1.48 -5.89
CA ASN A 34 -0.29 -1.96 -5.82
C ASN A 34 0.38 -2.20 -7.17
N GLN A 35 -0.40 -2.50 -8.21
CA GLN A 35 0.15 -2.97 -9.48
C GLN A 35 1.18 -2.01 -10.08
N ARG A 36 0.94 -0.70 -10.00
CA ARG A 36 1.88 0.32 -10.51
C ARG A 36 3.22 0.26 -9.80
N ASP A 37 3.22 0.12 -8.47
CA ASP A 37 4.45 0.12 -7.69
C ASP A 37 5.16 -1.23 -7.79
N MET A 38 4.42 -2.34 -7.82
CA MET A 38 4.98 -3.66 -8.09
C MET A 38 5.66 -3.72 -9.47
N GLN A 39 5.07 -3.12 -10.51
CA GLN A 39 5.70 -3.04 -11.84
C GLN A 39 6.97 -2.19 -11.83
N LYS A 40 6.99 -1.06 -11.11
CA LYS A 40 8.23 -0.27 -10.93
C LYS A 40 9.33 -1.06 -10.24
N LEU A 41 8.96 -1.96 -9.33
CA LEU A 41 9.87 -2.86 -8.63
C LEU A 41 10.26 -4.10 -9.46
N GLY A 42 9.78 -4.21 -10.71
CA GLY A 42 10.18 -5.25 -11.66
C GLY A 42 9.20 -6.42 -11.79
N LEU A 43 8.02 -6.35 -11.17
CA LEU A 43 7.00 -7.37 -11.38
C LEU A 43 6.51 -7.32 -12.83
N GLN A 44 6.59 -8.46 -13.52
CA GLN A 44 6.15 -8.60 -14.92
C GLN A 44 4.71 -9.13 -15.06
N LEU A 45 4.16 -9.71 -14.00
CA LEU A 45 2.80 -10.24 -13.99
C LEU A 45 1.76 -9.11 -13.98
N THR A 46 0.68 -9.33 -14.71
CA THR A 46 -0.54 -8.52 -14.65
C THR A 46 -1.33 -8.83 -13.37
N ALA A 47 -2.18 -7.88 -12.95
CA ALA A 47 -3.03 -8.08 -11.78
C ALA A 47 -3.95 -9.31 -11.93
N GLN A 48 -4.42 -9.58 -13.15
CA GLN A 48 -5.30 -10.68 -13.50
C GLN A 48 -4.58 -12.03 -13.44
N GLU A 49 -3.29 -12.09 -13.83
CA GLU A 49 -2.47 -13.29 -13.67
C GLU A 49 -2.19 -13.61 -12.20
N ILE A 50 -2.15 -12.59 -11.33
CA ILE A 50 -2.01 -12.79 -9.88
C ILE A 50 -3.34 -13.22 -9.27
N TYR A 51 -4.43 -12.54 -9.62
CA TYR A 51 -5.77 -12.82 -9.10
C TYR A 51 -6.85 -12.55 -10.15
N SER A 52 -7.58 -13.59 -10.52
CA SER A 52 -8.80 -13.48 -11.32
C SER A 52 -9.93 -14.25 -10.65
N ILE A 53 -11.16 -13.73 -10.71
CA ILE A 53 -12.35 -14.45 -10.22
C ILE A 53 -12.77 -15.52 -11.23
N ASN A 54 -12.73 -15.18 -12.52
CA ASN A 54 -13.35 -15.98 -13.58
C ASN A 54 -12.37 -16.82 -14.40
N ASN A 55 -11.07 -16.58 -14.25
CA ASN A 55 -10.02 -17.28 -14.99
C ASN A 55 -9.01 -17.88 -14.02
N ASN A 56 -8.20 -18.81 -14.53
CA ASN A 56 -7.06 -19.34 -13.81
C ASN A 56 -6.06 -18.21 -13.51
N SER A 57 -5.52 -18.20 -12.30
CA SER A 57 -4.54 -17.23 -11.83
C SER A 57 -3.62 -17.85 -10.77
N LEU A 58 -2.60 -17.11 -10.33
CA LEU A 58 -1.65 -17.58 -9.32
C LEU A 58 -2.34 -17.97 -8.00
N LYS A 59 -3.48 -17.35 -7.67
CA LYS A 59 -4.28 -17.69 -6.48
C LYS A 59 -4.63 -19.19 -6.42
N ASP A 60 -4.82 -19.84 -7.56
CA ASP A 60 -5.32 -21.22 -7.63
C ASP A 60 -4.23 -22.23 -7.27
N ALA A 61 -2.97 -21.81 -7.29
CA ALA A 61 -1.82 -22.63 -6.94
C ALA A 61 -1.38 -22.48 -5.46
N ILE A 62 -1.97 -21.55 -4.71
CA ILE A 62 -1.61 -21.26 -3.31
C ILE A 62 -2.74 -21.78 -2.40
N VAL A 63 -2.46 -22.86 -1.66
CA VAL A 63 -3.39 -23.50 -0.73
C VAL A 63 -2.86 -23.41 0.71
N GLN A 64 -3.76 -23.57 1.69
CA GLN A 64 -3.42 -23.60 3.12
C GLN A 64 -2.85 -24.95 3.54
#